data_AF-A0A1W1DVY2-F1
#
_entry.id   AF-A0A1W1DVY2-F1
#
_cell.length_a   1.000
_cell.length_b   1.000
_cell.length_c   1.000
_cell.angle_alpha   90.00
_cell.angle_beta   90.00
_cell.angle_gamma   90.00
#
_symmetry.space_group_name_H-M   'P 1'
#
loop_
_entity.id
_entity.type
_entity.pdbx_description
1 polymer ?
#
loop_
_entity_poly.entity_id
_entity_poly.type
_entity_poly.pdbx_seq_one_letter_code
_entity_poly.pdbx_strand_id
1 'polypeptide(L)'
;MKEKFEVIEVENEIMTLKVNRSGGCHSCKASSGCGTGILANYFDHYTIFNKPLKNGVSVGDFVTLEISSSELFSRAFMLYIFPILALFIGSYVGMGISTTTELWQIGFGLIGFITALLLTKYFVK
;
A
#
# COMPACT_ATOMS: atom_id res chain seq x y z
N MET A 1 8.96 -6.48 8.14
CA MET A 1 9.98 -5.40 8.04
C MET A 1 10.16 -4.81 9.43
N LYS A 2 11.41 -4.57 9.86
CA LYS A 2 11.71 -4.01 11.19
C LYS A 2 12.04 -2.53 11.02
N GLU A 3 11.22 -1.66 11.59
CA GLU A 3 11.45 -0.21 11.59
C GLU A 3 11.59 0.31 13.02
N LYS A 4 12.41 1.36 13.20
CA LYS A 4 12.62 2.02 14.49
C LYS A 4 11.67 3.21 14.61
N PHE A 5 10.96 3.27 15.73
CA PHE A 5 10.01 4.32 16.06
C PHE A 5 10.44 4.97 17.37
N GLU A 6 10.26 6.29 17.48
CA GLU A 6 10.53 7.04 18.71
C GLU A 6 9.23 7.24 19.48
N VAL A 7 9.24 6.99 20.78
CA VAL A 7 8.08 7.19 21.66
C VAL A 7 8.02 8.67 22.05
N ILE A 8 7.02 9.38 21.57
CA ILE A 8 6.86 10.82 21.83
C ILE A 8 5.92 11.11 23.00
N GLU A 9 5.01 10.19 23.30
CA GLU A 9 4.00 10.37 24.36
C GLU A 9 3.49 9.01 24.84
N VAL A 10 3.14 8.93 26.13
CA VAL A 10 2.50 7.77 26.75
C VAL A 10 1.35 8.28 27.59
N GLU A 11 0.12 7.92 27.21
CA GLU A 11 -1.11 8.33 27.91
C GLU A 11 -2.07 7.14 28.03
N ASN A 12 -2.62 6.87 29.22
CA ASN A 12 -3.62 5.82 29.48
C ASN A 12 -3.36 4.47 28.79
N GLU A 13 -2.16 3.90 28.97
CA GLU A 13 -1.74 2.62 28.33
C GLU A 13 -1.62 2.66 26.79
N ILE A 14 -1.61 3.84 26.19
CA ILE A 14 -1.39 4.05 24.76
C ILE A 14 -0.05 4.76 24.59
N MET A 15 0.85 4.17 23.80
CA MET A 15 2.07 4.83 23.36
C MET A 15 1.87 5.43 21.97
N THR A 16 2.22 6.71 21.86
CA THR A 16 2.24 7.46 20.62
C THR A 16 3.63 7.35 20.01
N LEU A 17 3.71 6.74 18.84
CA LEU A 17 4.97 6.47 18.15
C LEU A 17 5.13 7.39 16.94
N LYS A 18 6.29 8.06 16.87
CA LYS A 18 6.72 8.83 15.71
C LYS A 18 7.59 7.97 14.80
N VAL A 19 7.22 7.88 13.52
CA VAL A 19 8.07 7.24 12.51
C VAL A 19 9.21 8.17 12.17
N ASN A 20 10.44 7.75 12.44
CA ASN A 20 11.60 8.42 11.89
C ASN A 20 11.83 7.87 10.47
N ARG A 21 11.23 8.51 9.46
CA ARG A 21 11.39 8.14 8.04
C ARG A 21 12.78 8.56 7.52
N SER A 22 13.84 8.04 8.13
CA SER A 22 15.21 8.21 7.61
C SER A 22 15.45 7.42 6.31
N GLY A 23 14.54 6.52 5.95
CA GLY A 23 14.63 5.63 4.77
C GLY A 23 13.86 6.07 3.51
N GLY A 24 13.27 7.27 3.46
CA GLY A 24 12.69 7.81 2.22
C GLY A 24 13.78 8.21 1.21
N CYS A 25 13.40 8.60 -0.01
CA CYS A 25 14.28 9.02 -1.14
C CYS A 25 15.36 10.08 -0.81
N HIS A 26 15.48 10.53 0.43
CA HIS A 26 16.47 11.47 0.94
C HIS A 26 17.92 11.02 0.72
N SER A 27 18.21 9.71 0.74
CA SER A 27 19.56 9.17 0.45
C SER A 27 19.79 8.86 -1.05
N CYS A 28 18.77 9.01 -1.89
CA CYS A 28 18.90 8.77 -3.32
C CYS A 28 19.59 9.98 -3.98
N LYS A 29 20.75 9.79 -4.62
CA LYS A 29 21.47 10.85 -5.37
C LYS A 29 20.61 11.57 -6.44
N ALA A 30 19.47 10.99 -6.83
CA ALA A 30 18.52 11.54 -7.80
C ALA A 30 17.29 12.24 -7.15
N SER A 31 17.30 12.45 -5.82
CA SER A 31 16.20 13.10 -5.08
C SER A 31 15.87 14.52 -5.55
N SER A 32 16.83 15.20 -6.17
CA SER A 32 16.69 16.52 -6.79
C SER A 32 15.93 16.51 -8.12
N GLY A 33 15.74 15.36 -8.76
CA GLY A 33 15.07 15.23 -10.07
C GLY A 33 13.82 14.33 -10.06
N CYS A 34 13.60 13.54 -9.01
CA CYS A 34 12.40 12.72 -8.87
C CYS A 34 11.30 13.59 -8.23
N GLY A 35 10.29 14.00 -8.99
CA GLY A 35 9.22 14.89 -8.52
C GLY A 35 8.56 14.44 -7.20
N THR A 36 8.56 13.14 -6.90
CA THR A 36 8.10 12.58 -5.61
C THR A 36 8.97 12.98 -4.42
N GLY A 37 10.28 13.21 -4.59
CA GLY A 37 11.17 13.70 -3.53
C GLY A 37 10.94 15.17 -3.18
N ILE A 38 10.59 16.01 -4.16
CA ILE A 38 10.27 17.43 -3.95
C ILE A 38 8.92 17.57 -3.22
N LEU A 39 7.92 16.80 -3.66
CA LEU A 39 6.61 16.75 -3.00
C LEU A 39 6.72 16.17 -1.58
N ALA A 40 7.53 15.13 -1.36
CA ALA A 40 7.71 14.55 -0.03
C ALA A 40 8.35 15.52 0.98
N ASN A 41 9.25 16.42 0.55
CA ASN A 41 9.79 17.47 1.42
C ASN A 41 8.75 18.53 1.81
N TYR A 42 7.74 18.76 0.96
CA TYR A 42 6.66 19.71 1.26
C TYR A 42 5.56 19.08 2.11
N PHE A 43 5.35 17.78 1.96
CA PHE A 43 4.45 16.95 2.76
C PHE A 43 5.20 16.22 3.88
N ASP A 44 5.98 16.94 4.69
CA ASP A 44 6.61 16.41 5.91
C ASP A 44 5.58 16.17 7.03
N HIS A 45 4.54 15.42 6.70
CA HIS A 45 3.60 14.89 7.68
C HIS A 45 4.26 13.68 8.33
N TYR A 46 4.77 13.89 9.53
CA TYR A 46 5.10 12.79 10.44
C TYR A 46 3.83 11.97 10.67
N THR A 47 3.87 10.70 10.29
CA THR A 47 2.76 9.80 10.56
C THR A 47 2.85 9.34 12.01
N ILE A 48 1.82 9.64 12.79
CA ILE A 48 1.72 9.24 14.19
C ILE A 48 0.92 7.93 14.26
N PHE A 49 1.41 6.96 15.03
CA PHE A 49 0.73 5.70 15.26
C PHE A 49 0.49 5.49 16.74
N ASN A 50 -0.75 5.17 17.11
CA ASN A 50 -1.11 4.79 18.47
C ASN A 50 -1.06 3.28 18.61
N LYS A 51 -0.37 2.78 19.64
CA LYS A 51 -0.27 1.34 19.92
C LYS A 51 -0.35 1.10 21.43
N PRO A 52 -0.88 -0.03 21.90
CA PRO A 52 -0.88 -0.35 23.33
C PRO A 52 0.54 -0.35 23.91
N LEU A 53 0.66 0.18 25.13
CA LEU A 53 1.91 0.31 25.87
C LEU A 53 2.56 -1.06 26.06
N LYS A 54 3.85 -1.16 25.73
CA LYS A 54 4.67 -2.31 26.12
C LYS A 54 5.33 -2.04 27.47
N ASN A 55 5.37 -3.06 28.34
CA ASN A 55 6.03 -2.97 29.64
C ASN A 55 7.49 -2.49 29.51
N GLY A 56 7.85 -1.47 30.29
CA GLY A 56 9.22 -0.97 30.43
C GLY A 56 9.67 0.07 29.40
N VAL A 57 8.75 0.67 28.64
CA VAL A 57 9.05 1.72 27.65
C VAL A 57 8.73 3.10 28.21
N SER A 58 9.68 4.04 28.11
CA SER A 58 9.52 5.43 28.52
C SER A 58 9.52 6.38 27.32
N VAL A 59 9.03 7.60 27.52
CA VAL A 59 9.11 8.68 26.51
C VAL A 59 10.58 8.93 26.15
N GLY A 60 10.89 8.98 24.85
CA GLY A 60 12.26 9.11 24.33
C GLY A 60 12.93 7.78 23.95
N ASP A 61 12.33 6.63 24.26
CA ASP A 61 12.87 5.33 23.86
C ASP A 61 12.61 5.02 22.37
N PHE A 62 13.55 4.30 21.75
CA PHE A 62 13.40 3.77 20.40
C PHE A 62 12.85 2.35 20.43
N VAL A 63 11.60 2.16 19.97
CA VAL A 63 10.96 0.86 19.86
C VAL A 63 11.09 0.34 18.43
N THR A 64 11.58 -0.89 18.27
CA THR A 64 11.54 -1.56 16.96
C THR A 64 10.21 -2.29 16.82
N LEU A 65 9.39 -1.89 15.86
CA LEU A 65 8.18 -2.63 15.51
C LEU A 65 8.46 -3.50 14.29
N GLU A 66 8.04 -4.75 14.40
CA GLU A 66 7.93 -5.63 13.25
C GLU A 66 6.53 -5.45 12.67
N ILE A 67 6.47 -4.80 11.52
CA ILE A 67 5.24 -4.80 10.70
C ILE A 67 5.28 -6.11 9.93
N SER A 68 4.25 -6.95 10.08
CA SER A 68 4.13 -8.16 9.28
C SER A 68 3.98 -7.73 7.81
N SER A 69 5.02 -7.97 7.01
CA SER A 69 5.06 -7.57 5.60
C SER A 69 4.12 -8.42 4.73
N SER A 70 3.57 -9.50 5.28
CA SER A 70 2.70 -10.44 4.59
C SER A 70 1.37 -9.81 4.17
N GLU A 71 0.78 -8.95 5.00
CA GLU A 71 -0.49 -8.29 4.67
C GLU A 71 -0.31 -7.23 3.58
N LEU A 72 0.79 -6.47 3.64
CA LEU A 72 1.15 -5.48 2.61
C LEU A 72 1.38 -6.17 1.26
N PHE A 73 2.08 -7.30 1.27
CA PHE A 73 2.34 -8.07 0.07
C PHE A 73 1.07 -8.68 -0.52
N SER A 74 0.21 -9.26 0.32
CA SER A 74 -1.06 -9.84 -0.12
C SER A 74 -2.00 -8.78 -0.72
N ARG A 75 -2.09 -7.59 -0.09
CA ARG A 75 -2.88 -6.47 -0.64
C ARG A 75 -2.33 -5.95 -1.96
N ALA A 76 -1.02 -5.81 -2.09
CA ALA A 76 -0.39 -5.43 -3.35
C ALA A 76 -0.68 -6.47 -4.44
N PHE A 77 -0.51 -7.75 -4.13
CA PHE A 77 -0.82 -8.84 -5.06
C PHE A 77 -2.28 -8.78 -5.53
N MET A 78 -3.21 -8.51 -4.61
CA MET A 78 -4.62 -8.37 -4.93
C MET A 78 -4.91 -7.13 -5.80
N LEU A 79 -4.17 -6.03 -5.66
CA LEU A 79 -4.36 -4.84 -6.50
C LEU A 79 -3.72 -4.93 -7.89
N TYR A 80 -2.62 -5.69 -8.03
CA TYR A 80 -1.88 -5.78 -9.29
C TYR A 80 -2.23 -7.02 -10.09
N ILE A 81 -2.25 -8.20 -9.47
CA ILE A 81 -2.40 -9.46 -10.19
C ILE A 81 -3.87 -9.77 -10.46
N PHE A 82 -4.76 -9.52 -9.50
CA PHE A 82 -6.18 -9.86 -9.64
C PHE A 82 -6.88 -9.14 -10.81
N PRO A 83 -6.72 -7.81 -11.01
CA PRO A 83 -7.37 -7.13 -12.13
C PRO A 83 -6.83 -7.57 -13.48
N ILE A 84 -5.53 -7.87 -13.57
CA ILE A 84 -4.90 -8.37 -14.78
C ILE A 84 -5.46 -9.75 -15.13
N LEU A 85 -5.58 -10.66 -14.15
CA LEU A 85 -6.19 -11.97 -14.37
C LEU A 85 -7.65 -11.85 -14.82
N ALA A 86 -8.43 -10.97 -14.19
CA ALA A 86 -9.82 -10.73 -14.56
C ALA A 86 -9.97 -10.20 -15.99
N LEU A 87 -9.03 -9.38 -16.48
CA LEU A 87 -9.01 -8.90 -17.87
C LEU A 87 -8.84 -10.06 -18.85
N PHE A 88 -7.87 -10.95 -18.60
CA PHE A 88 -7.62 -12.11 -19.48
C PHE A 88 -8.78 -13.10 -19.46
N ILE A 89 -9.34 -13.37 -18.29
CA ILE A 89 -10.52 -14.25 -18.14
C ILE A 89 -11.73 -13.62 -18.85
N GLY A 90 -11.97 -12.32 -18.69
CA GLY A 90 -13.03 -11.60 -19.38
C GLY A 90 -12.89 -11.70 -20.90
N SER A 91 -11.70 -11.43 -21.42
CA SER A 91 -11.42 -11.55 -22.86
C SER A 91 -11.64 -12.98 -23.38
N TYR A 92 -11.19 -13.99 -22.62
CA TYR A 92 -11.39 -15.40 -22.95
C TYR A 92 -12.87 -15.80 -23.01
N VAL A 93 -13.67 -15.32 -22.05
CA VAL A 93 -15.13 -15.52 -22.08
C VAL A 93 -15.77 -14.81 -23.28
N GLY A 94 -15.28 -13.62 -23.62
CA GLY A 94 -15.72 -12.89 -24.82
C GLY A 94 -15.45 -13.65 -26.11
N MET A 95 -14.31 -14.34 -26.21
CA MET A 95 -13.98 -15.19 -27.38
C MET A 95 -14.96 -16.35 -27.55
N GLY A 96 -15.47 -16.92 -26.45
CA GLY A 96 -16.42 -18.04 -26.48
C GLY A 96 -17.82 -17.67 -27.00
N ILE A 97 -18.22 -16.40 -26.95
CA ILE A 97 -19.56 -15.95 -27.37
C ILE A 97 -19.59 -15.58 -28.86
N SER A 98 -18.52 -14.96 -29.38
CA SER A 98 -18.39 -14.66 -30.80
C SER A 98 -16.92 -14.70 -31.22
N THR A 99 -16.59 -15.59 -32.14
CA THR A 99 -15.23 -15.74 -32.70
C THR A 99 -14.98 -14.83 -33.89
N THR A 100 -16.00 -14.16 -34.43
CA THR A 100 -15.90 -13.32 -35.63
C THR A 100 -15.76 -11.84 -35.31
N THR A 101 -16.15 -11.42 -34.11
CA THR A 101 -16.14 -10.01 -33.69
C THR A 101 -15.24 -9.78 -32.47
N GLU A 102 -14.07 -9.19 -32.72
CA GLU A 102 -13.10 -8.77 -31.70
C GLU A 102 -13.68 -7.79 -30.66
N LEU A 103 -14.75 -7.06 -31.04
CA LEU A 103 -15.45 -6.14 -30.14
C LEU A 103 -15.95 -6.82 -28.86
N TRP A 104 -16.35 -8.09 -28.95
CA TRP A 104 -16.87 -8.81 -27.80
C TRP A 104 -15.77 -9.25 -26.85
N GLN A 105 -14.60 -9.65 -27.39
CA GLN A 105 -13.40 -9.94 -26.61
C GLN A 105 -12.91 -8.71 -25.85
N ILE A 106 -12.82 -7.56 -26.53
CA ILE A 106 -12.41 -6.29 -25.93
C ILE A 106 -13.43 -5.83 -24.88
N GLY A 107 -14.72 -5.88 -25.20
CA GLY A 107 -15.79 -5.45 -24.30
C GLY A 107 -15.80 -6.24 -22.99
N PHE A 108 -15.74 -7.57 -23.07
CA PHE A 108 -15.73 -8.42 -21.87
C PHE A 108 -14.43 -8.31 -21.08
N GLY A 109 -13.28 -8.14 -21.76
CA GLY A 109 -12.01 -7.87 -21.09
C GLY A 109 -12.05 -6.57 -20.26
N LEU A 110 -12.59 -5.49 -20.83
CA LEU A 110 -12.73 -4.21 -20.13
C LEU A 110 -13.72 -4.29 -18.96
N ILE A 111 -14.87 -4.95 -19.15
CA ILE A 111 -15.85 -5.16 -18.08
C ILE A 111 -15.23 -5.97 -16.94
N GLY A 112 -14.51 -7.05 -17.25
CA GLY A 112 -13.79 -7.86 -16.25
C GLY A 112 -12.75 -7.06 -15.47
N PHE A 113 -11.98 -6.20 -16.16
CA PHE A 113 -11.00 -5.34 -15.52
C PHE A 113 -11.63 -4.30 -14.59
N ILE A 114 -12.68 -3.58 -15.06
CA ILE A 114 -13.35 -2.55 -14.27
C ILE A 114 -14.02 -3.16 -13.04
N THR A 115 -14.71 -4.29 -13.19
CA THR A 115 -15.36 -4.99 -12.08
C THR A 115 -14.34 -5.45 -11.04
N ALA A 116 -13.19 -5.99 -11.47
CA ALA A 116 -12.12 -6.37 -10.57
C ALA A 116 -11.49 -5.17 -9.83
N LEU A 117 -11.33 -4.02 -10.49
CA LEU A 117 -10.86 -2.79 -9.83
C LEU A 117 -11.85 -2.27 -8.79
N LEU A 118 -13.15 -2.32 -9.10
CA LEU A 118 -14.19 -1.91 -8.16
C LEU A 118 -14.26 -2.85 -6.95
N LEU A 119 -14.19 -4.16 -7.16
CA LEU A 119 -14.15 -5.17 -6.10
C LEU A 119 -12.91 -4.97 -5.22
N THR A 120 -11.72 -4.85 -5.81
CA THR A 120 -10.49 -4.64 -5.02
C THR A 120 -10.51 -3.34 -4.24
N LYS A 121 -11.05 -2.25 -4.81
CA LYS A 121 -11.26 -1.00 -4.07
C LYS A 121 -12.22 -1.17 -2.88
N TYR A 122 -13.23 -2.03 -3.00
CA TYR A 122 -14.18 -2.29 -1.92
C TYR A 122 -13.56 -3.17 -0.81
N PHE A 123 -12.80 -4.19 -1.18
CA PHE A 123 -12.20 -5.16 -0.24
C PHE A 123 -10.92 -4.68 0.46
N VAL A 124 -10.18 -3.74 -0.15
CA VAL A 124 -8.87 -3.28 0.39
C VAL A 124 -9.02 -2.04 1.31
N LYS A 125 -10.25 -1.59 1.56
CA LYS A 125 -10.56 -0.52 2.52
C LYS A 125 -10.42 -1.01 3.96
#